data_AF-A0AAJ1BR70-F1
#
_entry.id   AF-A0AAJ1BR70-F1
#
_cell.length_a   1.000
_cell.length_b   1.000
_cell.length_c   1.000
_cell.angle_alpha   90.00
_cell.angle_beta   90.00
_cell.angle_gamma   90.00
#
_symmetry.space_group_name_H-M   'P 1'
#
loop_
_entity.id
_entity.type
_entity.pdbx_description
1 polymer ?
#
loop_
_entity_poly.entity_id
_entity_poly.type
_entity_poly.pdbx_seq_one_letter_code
_entity_poly.pdbx_strand_id
1 'polypeptide(L)'
;PVLWPTYGPRGGTIPHLTTIEEGIHLEECQSTEETLAEATVTATPASKVLLCGAILIVMQPTDECIEASSSFCNLEVADAVSVPAHLCSDSGAYPDEVTCRAAYKFIDAEDEPGPEPEPEPEEESWMDGPFYWVAIFVALAVIVGSIGIVNSNLRELSGREPSVLVEEE
;
A
#
# COMPACT_ATOMS: atom_id res chain seq x y z
N PRO A 1 -21.76 2.24 -17.21
CA PRO A 1 -20.95 3.00 -16.22
C PRO A 1 -20.08 2.04 -15.39
N VAL A 2 -18.75 2.14 -15.53
CA VAL A 2 -17.83 1.48 -14.59
C VAL A 2 -18.02 2.19 -13.26
N LEU A 3 -18.47 1.47 -12.24
CA LEU A 3 -18.50 1.98 -10.87
C LEU A 3 -17.06 2.02 -10.38
N TRP A 4 -16.54 3.23 -10.19
CA TRP A 4 -15.21 3.43 -9.62
C TRP A 4 -15.21 2.99 -8.16
N PRO A 5 -14.09 2.43 -7.66
CA PRO A 5 -13.97 2.19 -6.23
C PRO A 5 -14.17 3.50 -5.47
N THR A 6 -14.78 3.41 -4.29
CA THR A 6 -14.99 4.54 -3.39
C THR A 6 -14.43 4.18 -2.03
N TYR A 7 -13.76 5.13 -1.37
CA TYR A 7 -13.14 4.89 -0.07
C TYR A 7 -13.27 6.12 0.84
N GLY A 8 -13.04 5.89 2.14
CA GLY A 8 -13.02 6.93 3.18
C GLY A 8 -14.41 7.34 3.69
N PRO A 9 -14.54 7.45 5.02
CA PRO A 9 -15.38 8.46 5.65
C PRO A 9 -14.54 9.47 6.46
N ARG A 10 -14.90 10.76 6.31
CA ARG A 10 -14.66 11.92 7.20
C ARG A 10 -13.27 12.59 7.20
N GLY A 11 -13.25 13.85 6.72
CA GLY A 11 -12.38 14.91 7.26
C GLY A 11 -11.43 15.60 6.28
N GLY A 12 -11.27 15.08 5.07
CA GLY A 12 -10.38 15.66 4.07
C GLY A 12 -11.14 16.46 3.02
N THR A 13 -11.55 17.70 3.33
CA THR A 13 -12.05 18.66 2.31
C THR A 13 -10.95 19.16 1.36
N ILE A 14 -9.78 18.54 1.43
CA ILE A 14 -8.56 19.00 0.81
C ILE A 14 -8.29 18.09 -0.39
N PRO A 15 -8.24 18.66 -1.60
CA PRO A 15 -7.77 17.96 -2.77
C PRO A 15 -6.42 17.29 -2.51
N HIS A 16 -6.31 16.01 -2.85
CA HIS A 16 -5.07 15.26 -2.69
C HIS A 16 -4.83 14.35 -3.90
N LEU A 17 -3.56 14.06 -4.14
CA LEU A 17 -3.16 13.09 -5.15
C LEU A 17 -3.75 11.72 -4.79
N THR A 18 -4.24 11.02 -5.80
CA THR A 18 -4.83 9.69 -5.68
C THR A 18 -4.49 8.89 -6.94
N THR A 19 -4.89 7.63 -6.97
CA THR A 19 -4.79 6.77 -8.15
C THR A 19 -6.17 6.36 -8.64
N ILE A 20 -6.24 5.85 -9.86
CA ILE A 20 -7.50 5.32 -10.40
C ILE A 20 -7.95 4.08 -9.65
N GLU A 21 -6.99 3.29 -9.19
CA GLU A 21 -7.18 2.07 -8.44
C GLU A 21 -7.73 2.35 -7.04
N GLU A 22 -7.26 3.40 -6.37
CA GLU A 22 -7.83 3.87 -5.09
C GLU A 22 -9.25 4.42 -5.29
N GLY A 23 -9.44 5.20 -6.36
CA GLY A 23 -10.75 5.69 -6.79
C GLY A 23 -11.18 6.98 -6.09
N ILE A 24 -12.47 7.08 -5.76
CA ILE A 24 -13.06 8.34 -5.29
C ILE A 24 -13.13 8.38 -3.77
N HIS A 25 -12.43 9.35 -3.18
CA HIS A 25 -12.56 9.67 -1.76
C HIS A 25 -13.92 10.31 -1.48
N LEU A 26 -14.69 9.77 -0.53
CA LEU A 26 -16.01 10.30 -0.17
C LEU A 26 -15.97 11.11 1.15
N GLU A 27 -16.61 12.26 1.13
CA GLU A 27 -16.75 13.18 2.26
C GLU A 27 -18.22 13.50 2.54
N GLU A 28 -18.54 14.03 3.72
CA GLU A 28 -19.92 14.46 4.01
C GLU A 28 -20.35 15.53 3.01
N CYS A 29 -21.47 15.29 2.31
CA CYS A 29 -21.90 16.20 1.26
C CYS A 29 -22.33 17.54 1.85
N GLN A 30 -21.61 18.59 1.49
CA GLN A 30 -22.01 19.98 1.76
C GLN A 30 -22.79 20.62 0.59
N SER A 31 -22.99 19.86 -0.49
CA SER A 31 -23.69 20.32 -1.68
C SER A 31 -25.16 20.65 -1.40
N THR A 32 -25.68 21.66 -2.10
CA THR A 32 -27.08 22.09 -1.96
C THR A 32 -28.05 21.08 -2.57
N GLU A 33 -29.33 21.13 -2.18
CA GLU A 33 -30.39 20.26 -2.75
C GLU A 33 -30.48 20.36 -4.29
N GLU A 34 -30.14 21.52 -4.87
CA GLU A 34 -30.15 21.76 -6.31
C GLU A 34 -29.07 20.92 -7.02
N THR A 35 -27.83 20.95 -6.53
CA THR A 35 -26.71 20.13 -7.05
C THR A 35 -26.96 18.63 -6.83
N LEU A 36 -27.58 18.26 -5.71
CA LEU A 36 -27.97 16.88 -5.44
C LEU A 36 -29.07 16.40 -6.40
N ALA A 37 -30.05 17.25 -6.73
CA ALA A 37 -31.12 16.91 -7.65
C ALA A 37 -30.60 16.63 -9.07
N GLU A 38 -29.58 17.37 -9.53
CA GLU A 38 -28.88 17.09 -10.79
C GLU A 38 -28.19 15.72 -10.77
N ALA A 39 -27.64 15.33 -9.63
CA ALA A 39 -27.07 14.01 -9.38
C ALA A 39 -28.14 12.92 -9.11
N THR A 40 -29.43 13.21 -9.33
CA THR A 40 -30.57 12.30 -9.07
C THR A 40 -30.76 11.93 -7.58
N VAL A 41 -30.15 12.70 -6.68
CA VAL A 41 -30.34 12.56 -5.22
C VAL A 41 -31.46 13.51 -4.79
N THR A 42 -32.67 12.97 -4.59
CA THR A 42 -33.86 13.80 -4.35
C THR A 42 -34.15 14.05 -2.86
N ALA A 43 -33.61 13.23 -1.96
CA ALA A 43 -33.67 13.44 -0.52
C ALA A 43 -32.68 12.51 0.21
N THR A 44 -32.03 13.00 1.27
CA THR A 44 -31.23 12.18 2.18
C THR A 44 -32.14 11.62 3.28
N PRO A 45 -32.25 10.30 3.46
CA PRO A 45 -33.06 9.71 4.53
C PRO A 45 -32.56 10.15 5.92
N ALA A 46 -33.46 10.41 6.86
CA ALA A 46 -33.11 10.96 8.18
C ALA A 46 -32.16 10.09 9.02
N SER A 47 -32.08 8.78 8.75
CA SER A 47 -31.18 7.83 9.43
C SER A 47 -29.86 7.61 8.67
N LYS A 48 -29.63 8.34 7.57
CA LYS A 48 -28.47 8.17 6.70
C LYS A 48 -27.71 9.48 6.57
N VAL A 49 -26.40 9.39 6.48
CA VAL A 49 -25.53 10.49 6.05
C VAL A 49 -25.21 10.28 4.58
N LEU A 50 -25.31 11.33 3.77
CA LEU A 50 -24.89 11.31 2.38
C LEU A 50 -23.42 11.69 2.30
N LEU A 51 -22.62 10.84 1.67
CA LEU A 51 -21.23 11.12 1.31
C LEU A 51 -21.11 11.34 -0.19
N CYS A 52 -20.27 12.29 -0.60
CA CYS A 52 -20.05 12.70 -1.98
C CYS A 52 -18.55 12.85 -2.20
N GLY A 53 -18.08 12.61 -3.41
CA GLY A 53 -16.71 12.88 -3.79
C GLY A 53 -16.55 12.93 -5.30
N ALA A 54 -15.39 13.39 -5.74
CA ALA A 54 -15.03 13.39 -7.14
C ALA A 54 -13.55 13.10 -7.34
N ILE A 55 -13.21 12.73 -8.57
CA ILE A 55 -11.84 12.55 -9.04
C ILE A 55 -11.66 13.28 -10.37
N LEU A 56 -10.57 14.04 -10.46
CA LEU A 56 -10.07 14.61 -11.71
C LEU A 56 -9.00 13.66 -12.25
N ILE A 57 -9.19 13.22 -13.49
CA ILE A 57 -8.29 12.30 -14.16
C ILE A 57 -7.66 13.06 -15.32
N VAL A 58 -6.35 13.21 -15.29
CA VAL A 58 -5.58 13.83 -16.37
C VAL A 58 -5.10 12.72 -17.29
N MET A 59 -5.54 12.78 -18.55
CA MET A 59 -5.12 11.87 -19.60
C MET A 59 -3.98 12.50 -20.40
N GLN A 60 -2.94 11.72 -20.71
CA GLN A 60 -1.85 12.14 -21.58
C GLN A 60 -1.68 11.20 -22.77
N PRO A 61 -1.27 11.72 -23.94
CA PRO A 61 -0.94 10.88 -25.09
C PRO A 61 0.31 10.05 -24.80
N THR A 62 0.26 8.78 -25.20
CA THR A 62 1.42 7.90 -25.21
C THR A 62 2.19 8.02 -26.53
N ASP A 63 3.38 7.42 -26.58
CA ASP A 63 4.19 7.34 -27.79
C ASP A 63 3.58 6.41 -28.87
N GLU A 64 2.51 5.67 -28.52
CA GLU A 64 1.77 4.81 -29.45
C GLU A 64 0.70 5.62 -30.22
N CYS A 65 1.17 6.42 -31.18
CA CYS A 65 0.30 7.20 -32.05
C CYS A 65 0.19 6.59 -33.45
N ILE A 66 -1.04 6.51 -33.96
CA ILE A 66 -1.31 6.22 -35.37
C ILE A 66 -1.32 7.55 -36.12
N GLU A 67 -0.29 7.78 -36.94
CA GLU A 67 -0.24 8.92 -37.85
C GLU A 67 -1.09 8.65 -39.09
N ALA A 68 -2.29 9.22 -39.14
CA ALA A 68 -3.15 9.28 -40.32
C ALA A 68 -3.32 10.75 -40.77
N SER A 69 -4.45 11.10 -41.42
CA SER A 69 -4.77 12.52 -41.72
C SER A 69 -4.97 13.39 -40.47
N SER A 70 -5.17 12.74 -39.32
CA SER A 70 -5.05 13.28 -37.97
C SER A 70 -4.28 12.26 -37.12
N SER A 71 -3.48 12.71 -36.16
CA SER A 71 -2.77 11.83 -35.23
C SER A 71 -3.74 11.32 -34.16
N PHE A 72 -3.90 10.01 -34.04
CA PHE A 72 -4.64 9.36 -32.97
C PHE A 72 -3.67 8.67 -32.03
N CYS A 73 -3.44 9.23 -30.85
CA CYS A 73 -2.59 8.64 -29.83
C CYS A 73 -3.42 7.81 -28.85
N ASN A 74 -2.86 6.69 -28.40
CA ASN A 74 -3.40 6.02 -27.22
C ASN A 74 -3.24 6.98 -26.01
N LEU A 75 -4.21 6.98 -25.10
CA LEU A 75 -4.19 7.86 -23.93
C LEU A 75 -3.95 7.02 -22.69
N GLU A 76 -2.98 7.42 -21.88
CA GLU A 76 -2.77 6.88 -20.55
C GLU A 76 -3.14 7.91 -19.49
N VAL A 77 -3.19 7.46 -18.25
CA VAL A 77 -3.52 8.31 -17.11
C VAL A 77 -2.22 8.89 -16.59
N ALA A 78 -2.10 10.20 -16.71
CA ALA A 78 -0.94 10.96 -16.25
C ALA A 78 -0.98 11.16 -14.73
N ASP A 79 -2.16 11.56 -14.24
CA ASP A 79 -2.37 11.94 -12.86
C ASP A 79 -3.84 11.78 -12.48
N ALA A 80 -4.09 11.62 -11.18
CA ALA A 80 -5.42 11.65 -10.63
C ALA A 80 -5.45 12.42 -9.30
N VAL A 81 -6.46 13.28 -9.15
CA VAL A 81 -6.62 14.12 -7.96
C VAL A 81 -8.02 13.92 -7.42
N SER A 82 -8.13 13.52 -6.15
CA SER A 82 -9.41 13.49 -5.47
C SER A 82 -9.82 14.93 -5.14
N VAL A 83 -11.09 15.25 -5.35
CA VAL A 83 -11.62 16.59 -5.16
C VAL A 83 -13.03 16.53 -4.57
N PRO A 84 -13.47 17.59 -3.87
CA PRO A 84 -14.86 17.74 -3.48
C PRO A 84 -15.84 17.59 -4.65
N ALA A 85 -16.98 16.94 -4.40
CA ALA A 85 -17.95 16.60 -5.46
C ALA A 85 -18.51 17.82 -6.20
N HIS A 86 -18.68 18.94 -5.50
CA HIS A 86 -19.18 20.18 -6.09
C HIS A 86 -18.25 20.74 -7.17
N LEU A 87 -16.96 20.41 -7.15
CA LEU A 87 -16.05 20.90 -8.19
C LEU A 87 -16.40 20.33 -9.57
N CYS A 88 -16.85 19.08 -9.68
CA CYS A 88 -17.28 18.53 -10.97
C CYS A 88 -18.53 19.24 -11.53
N SER A 89 -19.48 19.63 -10.68
CA SER A 89 -20.72 20.31 -11.09
C SER A 89 -20.49 21.79 -11.36
N ASP A 90 -19.73 22.47 -10.50
CA ASP A 90 -19.66 23.93 -10.47
C ASP A 90 -18.65 24.49 -11.47
N SER A 91 -17.63 23.71 -11.84
CA SER A 91 -16.55 24.18 -12.72
C SER A 91 -16.96 24.23 -14.21
N GLY A 92 -18.01 23.50 -14.60
CA GLY A 92 -18.69 23.58 -15.91
C GLY A 92 -17.90 23.15 -17.16
N ALA A 93 -16.58 23.34 -17.21
CA ALA A 93 -15.71 22.93 -18.31
C ALA A 93 -14.29 22.65 -17.82
N TYR A 94 -13.79 21.46 -18.13
CA TYR A 94 -12.40 21.07 -17.93
C TYR A 94 -11.66 21.12 -19.27
N PRO A 95 -10.32 21.27 -19.26
CA PRO A 95 -9.51 21.00 -20.45
C PRO A 95 -9.82 19.62 -21.03
N ASP A 96 -9.67 19.44 -22.34
CA ASP A 96 -10.00 18.18 -23.03
C ASP A 96 -9.23 16.97 -22.48
N GLU A 97 -8.06 17.23 -21.87
CA GLU A 97 -7.22 16.24 -21.23
C GLU A 97 -7.73 15.82 -19.85
N VAL A 98 -8.66 16.54 -19.25
CA VAL A 98 -9.12 16.34 -17.87
C VAL A 98 -10.57 15.85 -17.85
N THR A 99 -10.79 14.69 -17.24
CA THR A 99 -12.13 14.15 -17.00
C THR A 99 -12.48 14.20 -15.52
N CYS A 100 -13.60 14.83 -15.18
CA CYS A 100 -14.14 14.81 -13.82
C CYS A 100 -15.18 13.69 -13.66
N ARG A 101 -15.07 12.91 -12.59
CA ARG A 101 -16.02 11.84 -12.24
C ARG A 101 -16.47 12.04 -10.79
N ALA A 102 -17.77 12.22 -10.59
CA ALA A 102 -18.37 12.31 -9.26
C ALA A 102 -19.04 10.98 -8.84
N ALA A 103 -19.06 10.72 -7.55
CA ALA A 103 -19.79 9.60 -6.94
C ALA A 103 -20.39 10.01 -5.59
N TYR A 104 -21.39 9.25 -5.14
CA TYR A 104 -22.05 9.45 -3.85
C TYR A 104 -22.42 8.10 -3.20
N LYS A 105 -22.56 8.10 -1.87
CA LYS A 105 -22.93 6.93 -1.06
C LYS A 105 -23.71 7.34 0.17
N PHE A 106 -24.76 6.59 0.51
CA PHE A 106 -25.43 6.72 1.81
C PHE A 106 -24.80 5.78 2.83
N ILE A 107 -24.45 6.30 3.99
CA ILE A 107 -24.01 5.52 5.16
C ILE A 107 -25.03 5.67 6.29
N ASP A 108 -25.10 4.71 7.21
CA ASP A 108 -25.93 4.86 8.41
C ASP A 108 -25.38 5.97 9.30
N ALA A 109 -26.26 6.82 9.83
CA ALA A 109 -25.86 7.92 10.73
C ALA A 109 -25.28 7.42 12.07
N GLU A 110 -25.58 6.16 12.43
CA GLU A 110 -25.03 5.49 13.62
C GLU A 110 -23.73 4.72 13.35
N ASP A 111 -23.31 4.59 12.08
CA ASP A 111 -21.94 4.19 11.72
C ASP A 111 -21.02 5.42 11.82
N GLU A 112 -20.83 5.93 13.04
CA GLU A 112 -19.53 6.52 13.32
C GLU A 112 -18.51 5.37 13.13
N PRO A 113 -17.51 5.50 12.24
CA PRO A 113 -16.48 4.50 12.20
C PRO A 113 -15.88 4.47 13.61
N GLY A 114 -16.07 3.34 14.30
CA GLY A 114 -15.30 3.06 15.50
C GLY A 114 -13.81 3.27 15.17
N PRO A 115 -12.98 3.59 16.16
CA PRO A 115 -11.55 3.78 15.95
C PRO A 115 -11.01 2.66 15.06
N GLU A 116 -10.23 3.04 14.04
CA GLU A 116 -9.55 2.12 13.13
C GLU A 116 -9.04 0.91 13.93
N PRO A 117 -9.35 -0.34 13.54
CA PRO A 117 -8.85 -1.49 14.26
C PRO A 117 -7.33 -1.32 14.36
N GLU A 118 -6.79 -1.36 15.59
CA GLU A 118 -5.35 -1.25 15.81
C GLU A 118 -4.65 -2.21 14.84
N PRO A 119 -3.56 -1.76 14.19
CA PRO A 119 -2.84 -2.61 13.24
C PRO A 119 -2.58 -3.95 13.92
N GLU A 120 -3.00 -5.04 13.26
CA GLU A 120 -2.76 -6.39 13.77
C GLU A 120 -1.27 -6.49 14.10
N PRO A 121 -0.89 -6.98 15.30
CA PRO A 121 0.50 -7.08 15.66
C PRO A 121 1.18 -7.90 14.56
N GLU A 122 2.14 -7.28 13.87
CA GLU A 122 2.99 -7.98 12.92
C GLU A 122 3.47 -9.25 13.62
N GLU A 123 3.18 -10.42 13.06
CA GLU A 123 3.62 -11.68 13.66
C GLU A 123 5.14 -11.58 13.85
N GLU A 124 5.59 -11.38 15.10
CA GLU A 124 7.00 -11.26 15.42
C GLU A 124 7.69 -12.54 14.93
N SER A 125 8.29 -12.46 13.75
CA SER A 125 9.11 -13.51 13.19
C SER A 125 10.16 -13.83 14.24
N TRP A 126 10.19 -15.07 14.72
CA TRP A 126 11.16 -15.53 15.71
C TRP A 126 12.63 -15.30 15.28
N MET A 127 12.87 -14.96 14.01
CA MET A 127 14.15 -14.56 13.45
C MET A 127 14.57 -13.13 13.84
N ASP A 128 13.64 -12.26 14.23
CA ASP A 128 13.89 -10.90 14.70
C ASP A 128 14.06 -10.82 16.24
N GLY A 129 13.77 -11.92 16.94
CA GLY A 129 13.85 -12.01 18.39
C GLY A 129 15.25 -12.33 18.95
N PRO A 130 15.53 -12.00 20.22
CA PRO A 130 16.81 -12.27 20.88
C PRO A 130 17.19 -13.77 20.91
N PHE A 131 16.21 -14.67 20.81
CA PHE A 131 16.45 -16.11 20.75
C PHE A 131 17.17 -16.57 19.48
N TYR A 132 16.99 -15.87 18.35
CA TYR A 132 17.71 -16.16 17.10
C TYR A 132 19.23 -16.02 17.29
N TRP A 133 19.65 -14.93 17.93
CA TRP A 133 21.05 -14.67 18.24
C TRP A 133 21.61 -15.70 19.22
N VAL A 134 20.84 -16.12 20.23
CA VAL A 134 21.24 -17.18 21.16
C VAL A 134 21.50 -18.50 20.41
N ALA A 135 20.62 -18.88 19.49
CA ALA A 135 20.79 -20.09 18.69
C ALA A 135 22.07 -20.05 17.83
N ILE A 136 22.36 -18.89 17.20
CA ILE A 136 23.59 -18.68 16.42
C ILE A 136 24.83 -18.85 17.30
N PHE A 137 24.88 -18.22 18.47
CA PHE A 137 26.05 -18.30 19.34
C PHE A 137 26.30 -19.73 19.84
N VAL A 138 25.25 -20.47 20.17
CA VAL A 138 25.37 -21.88 20.56
C VAL A 138 25.93 -22.71 19.41
N ALA A 139 25.42 -22.53 18.19
CA ALA A 139 25.91 -23.24 17.02
C ALA A 139 27.40 -22.93 16.76
N LEU A 140 27.80 -21.66 16.84
CA LEU A 140 29.20 -21.25 16.70
C LEU A 140 30.11 -21.84 17.77
N ALA A 141 29.67 -21.87 19.03
CA ALA A 141 30.45 -22.46 20.12
C ALA A 141 30.68 -23.96 19.91
N VAL A 142 29.68 -24.69 19.40
CA VAL A 142 29.82 -26.12 19.07
C VAL A 142 30.80 -26.33 17.92
N ILE A 143 30.74 -25.50 16.87
CA ILE A 143 31.67 -25.58 15.73
C ILE A 143 33.10 -25.29 16.19
N VAL A 144 33.33 -24.21 16.94
CA VAL A 144 34.68 -23.86 17.41
C VAL A 144 35.20 -24.91 18.41
N GLY A 145 34.36 -25.38 19.32
CA GLY A 145 34.72 -26.41 20.29
C GLY A 145 35.09 -27.73 19.62
N SER A 146 34.31 -28.18 18.63
CA SER A 146 34.62 -29.41 17.88
C SER A 146 35.93 -29.29 17.10
N ILE A 147 36.18 -28.16 16.43
CA ILE A 147 37.47 -27.92 15.75
C ILE A 147 38.62 -27.95 16.77
N GLY A 148 38.44 -27.34 17.95
CA GLY A 148 39.44 -27.35 19.01
C GLY A 148 39.79 -28.75 19.49
N ILE A 149 38.79 -29.60 19.73
CA ILE A 149 38.99 -31.00 20.15
C ILE A 149 39.70 -31.80 19.06
N VAL A 150 39.24 -31.70 17.81
CA VAL A 150 39.86 -32.41 16.67
C VAL A 150 41.32 -31.97 16.50
N ASN A 151 41.60 -30.67 16.55
CA ASN A 151 42.97 -30.17 16.40
C ASN A 151 43.86 -30.58 17.58
N SER A 152 43.35 -30.56 18.81
CA SER A 152 44.08 -31.04 19.98
C SER A 152 44.42 -32.52 19.87
N ASN A 153 43.47 -33.34 19.42
CA ASN A 153 43.67 -34.78 19.26
C ASN A 153 44.68 -35.10 18.13
N LEU A 154 44.58 -34.42 16.98
CA LEU A 154 45.55 -34.57 15.88
C LEU A 154 46.96 -34.16 16.29
N ARG A 155 47.10 -33.13 17.13
CA ARG A 155 48.39 -32.66 17.64
C ARG A 155 48.99 -33.62 18.66
N GLU A 156 48.16 -34.24 19.50
CA GLU A 156 48.59 -35.30 20.43
C GLU A 156 49.07 -36.56 19.68
N LEU A 157 48.39 -36.94 18.59
CA LEU A 157 48.80 -38.04 17.72
C LEU A 157 50.10 -37.72 16.96
N SER A 158 50.28 -36.49 16.48
CA SER A 158 51.51 -36.06 15.79
C SER A 158 52.71 -35.93 16.74
N GLY A 159 52.49 -35.69 18.04
CA GLY A 159 53.54 -35.61 19.06
C GLY A 159 54.05 -36.97 19.56
N ARG A 160 53.47 -38.08 19.09
CA ARG A 160 53.84 -39.45 19.50
C ARG A 160 54.63 -40.13 18.39
N GLU A 161 55.87 -39.68 18.17
CA GLU A 161 56.85 -40.42 17.37
C GLU A 161 57.34 -41.67 18.15
N PRO A 162 57.62 -42.80 17.47
CA PRO A 162 57.92 -44.07 18.11
C PRO A 162 59.33 -44.03 18.72
N SER A 163 59.44 -44.27 20.03
CA SER A 163 60.73 -44.38 20.70
C SER A 163 61.51 -45.60 20.17
N VAL A 164 62.52 -45.31 19.36
CA VAL A 164 63.56 -46.20 18.86
C VAL A 164 64.24 -46.91 20.04
N LEU A 165 64.21 -48.25 20.06
CA LEU A 165 65.09 -49.06 20.89
C LEU A 165 66.38 -49.33 20.10
N VAL A 166 67.49 -48.74 20.54
CA VAL A 166 68.84 -49.07 20.08
C VAL A 166 69.37 -50.19 20.98
N GLU A 167 69.63 -51.35 20.39
CA GLU A 167 70.34 -52.51 20.95
C GLU A 167 71.85 -52.24 20.94
N GLU A 168 72.50 -52.25 22.11
CA GLU A 168 73.88 -52.71 22.39
C GLU A 168 73.82 -53.18 23.86
N GLU A 169 74.08 -54.43 24.24
CA GLU A 169 75.27 -55.28 24.02
C GLU A 169 74.90 -56.78 24.19
#